data_AF-A0A915A328-F1
#
_entry.id   AF-A0A915A328-F1
#
_cell.length_a   1.000
_cell.length_b   1.000
_cell.length_c   1.000
_cell.angle_alpha   90.00
_cell.angle_beta   90.00
_cell.angle_gamma   90.00
#
_symmetry.space_group_name_H-M   'P 1'
#
loop_
_entity.id
_entity.type
_entity.pdbx_description
1 polymer ?
#
loop_
_entity_poly.entity_id
_entity_poly.type
_entity_poly.pdbx_seq_one_letter_code
_entity_poly.pdbx_strand_id
1 'polypeptide(L)' 'TIRRAHNTLLQAWGATTKIGCVVRNCTEGGWKTTFVVCNYSVAENFFGDRLFEFGSGCNRDSDCATYEGCGVQLEQQALL' A
#
# COMPACT_ATOMS: atom_id res chain seq x y z
N THR A 1 -0.36 -12.80 -18.27
CA THR A 1 -1.18 -11.72 -17.69
C THR A 1 -1.24 -11.76 -16.15
N ILE A 2 -0.25 -12.36 -15.47
CA ILE A 2 -0.19 -12.49 -13.99
C ILE A 2 0.75 -11.44 -13.35
N ARG A 3 1.75 -10.93 -14.10
CA ARG A 3 2.75 -9.96 -13.59
C ARG A 3 2.16 -8.63 -13.10
N ARG A 4 0.99 -8.22 -13.59
CA ARG A 4 0.37 -6.94 -13.18
C ARG A 4 -0.33 -7.03 -11.82
N ALA A 5 -0.83 -8.21 -11.43
CA ALA A 5 -1.60 -8.37 -10.19
C ALA A 5 -0.71 -8.40 -8.94
N HIS A 6 0.51 -8.95 -9.01
CA HIS A 6 1.38 -9.09 -7.83
C HIS A 6 1.64 -7.77 -7.10
N ASN A 7 1.93 -6.70 -7.84
CA ASN A 7 2.25 -5.41 -7.22
C ASN A 7 1.00 -4.69 -6.68
N THR A 8 -0.16 -4.89 -7.31
CA THR A 8 -1.42 -4.30 -6.84
C THR A 8 -1.93 -4.98 -5.57
N LEU A 9 -1.58 -6.25 -5.34
CA LEU A 9 -1.97 -6.96 -4.12
C LEU A 9 -1.28 -6.36 -2.89
N LEU A 10 0.02 -6.08 -2.96
CA LEU A 10 0.76 -5.45 -1.86
C LEU A 10 0.22 -4.04 -1.53
N GLN A 11 -0.23 -3.29 -2.53
CA GLN A 11 -0.83 -1.96 -2.33
C GLN A 11 -2.16 -2.02 -1.58
N ALA A 12 -2.94 -3.08 -1.78
CA ALA A 12 -4.27 -3.23 -1.19
C ALA A 12 -4.26 -4.12 0.07
N TRP A 13 -3.09 -4.59 0.51
CA TRP A 13 -2.97 -5.46 1.67
C TRP A 13 -3.29 -4.70 2.96
N GLY A 14 -4.47 -4.96 3.54
CA GLY A 14 -5.04 -4.16 4.63
C GLY A 14 -4.23 -4.14 5.92
N ALA A 15 -3.35 -5.12 6.13
CA ALA A 15 -2.42 -5.16 7.26
C ALA A 15 -1.16 -4.27 7.05
N THR A 16 -0.92 -3.75 5.85
CA THR A 16 0.25 -2.92 5.61
C THR A 16 0.07 -1.52 6.19
N THR A 17 0.89 -1.15 7.19
CA THR A 17 0.83 0.17 7.84
C THR A 17 1.94 1.13 7.42
N LYS A 18 2.99 0.65 6.73
CA LYS A 18 4.12 1.48 6.31
C LYS A 18 4.53 1.15 4.88
N ILE A 19 4.75 2.21 4.11
CA ILE A 19 5.25 2.19 2.73
C ILE A 19 6.40 3.17 2.60
N GLY A 20 7.44 2.79 1.85
CA GLY A 20 8.52 3.69 1.46
C GLY A 20 8.81 3.53 -0.03
N CYS A 21 8.83 4.65 -0.77
CA CYS A 21 9.07 4.63 -2.21
C CYS A 21 10.31 5.45 -2.58
N VAL A 22 11.00 5.03 -3.64
CA VAL A 22 12.12 5.76 -4.24
C VAL A 22 11.81 5.98 -5.72
N VAL A 23 12.11 7.19 -6.19
CA VAL A 23 12.00 7.58 -7.60
C VAL A 23 13.39 7.82 -8.16
N ARG A 24 13.69 7.22 -9.32
CA ARG A 24 14.94 7.43 -10.04
C ARG A 24 14.67 7.68 -11.51
N ASN A 25 15.14 8.82 -12.00
CA ASN A 25 15.18 9.10 -13.43
C ASN A 25 16.49 8.55 -14.02
N CYS A 26 16.36 7.77 -15.09
CA CYS A 26 17.45 7.14 -15.82
C CYS A 26 17.38 7.52 -17.29
N THR A 27 18.54 7.73 -17.91
CA THR A 27 18.65 7.88 -19.36
C THR A 27 19.62 6.83 -19.88
N GLU A 28 19.15 5.95 -20.76
CA GLU A 28 19.96 4.88 -21.34
C GLU A 28 19.67 4.76 -22.83
N GLY A 29 20.70 4.80 -23.67
CA GLY A 29 20.55 4.73 -25.13
C GLY A 29 19.66 5.82 -25.76
N GLY A 30 19.55 6.99 -25.11
CA GLY A 30 18.68 8.10 -25.54
C GLY A 30 17.23 8.03 -25.02
N TRP A 31 16.85 6.95 -24.33
CA TRP A 31 15.54 6.78 -23.73
C TRP A 31 15.51 7.31 -22.30
N LYS A 32 14.52 8.14 -21.98
CA LYS A 32 14.27 8.63 -20.61
C LYS A 32 13.26 7.72 -19.93
N THR A 33 13.65 7.12 -18.81
CA THR A 33 12.80 6.24 -18.00
C THR A 33 12.78 6.73 -16.57
N THR A 34 11.61 6.74 -15.95
CA THR A 34 11.45 6.99 -14.51
C THR A 34 11.09 5.68 -13.84
N PHE A 35 11.95 5.21 -12.95
CA PHE A 35 11.67 4.08 -12.08
C PHE A 35 11.03 4.56 -10.78
N VAL A 36 9.93 3.93 -10.40
CA VAL A 36 9.30 4.09 -9.09
C VAL A 36 9.27 2.71 -8.45
N VAL A 37 9.91 2.59 -7.28
CA VAL A 37 9.96 1.34 -6.53
C VAL A 37 9.47 1.62 -5.12
N CYS A 38 8.54 0.80 -4.64
CA CYS A 38 8.00 0.90 -3.29
C CYS A 38 8.25 -0.39 -2.52
N ASN A 39 8.65 -0.24 -1.26
CA ASN A 39 8.74 -1.31 -0.28
C ASN A 39 7.62 -1.15 0.75
N TYR A 40 7.08 -2.29 1.16
CA TYR A 40 6.01 -2.41 2.14
C TYR A 40 6.60 -3.11 3.38
N SER A 41 6.27 -2.64 4.59
CA SER A 41 6.96 -3.12 5.81
C SER A 41 6.64 -4.55 6.21
N VAL A 42 5.65 -5.16 5.59
CA VAL A 42 5.19 -6.52 5.89
C VAL A 42 5.50 -7.42 4.70
N ALA A 43 6.04 -8.61 4.98
CA ALA A 43 6.26 -9.63 3.96
C ALA A 43 4.94 -10.40 3.79
N GLU A 44 4.14 -9.96 2.83
CA GLU A 44 2.76 -10.44 2.62
C GLU A 44 2.55 -10.74 1.12
N ASN A 45 1.33 -11.17 0.74
CA ASN A 45 0.97 -11.85 -0.52
C ASN A 45 1.13 -13.38 -0.46
N PHE A 46 0.73 -13.98 0.66
CA PHE A 46 0.59 -15.44 0.77
C PHE A 46 -0.67 -15.92 0.05
N PHE A 47 -0.55 -17.05 -0.64
CA PHE A 47 -1.67 -17.63 -1.37
C PHE A 47 -2.73 -18.18 -0.40
N GLY A 48 -3.99 -17.79 -0.60
CA GLY A 48 -5.12 -18.25 0.23
C GLY A 48 -5.50 -17.27 1.35
N ASP A 49 -4.66 -16.30 1.65
CA ASP A 49 -4.95 -15.26 2.63
C ASP A 49 -5.86 -14.17 2.05
N ARG A 50 -6.61 -13.51 2.95
CA ARG A 50 -7.48 -12.39 2.57
C ARG A 50 -6.63 -11.13 2.44
N LEU A 51 -6.79 -10.45 1.30
CA LEU A 51 -6.14 -9.17 1.03
C LEU A 51 -6.51 -8.08 2.04
N PHE A 52 -7.78 -8.04 2.41
CA PHE A 52 -8.35 -7.15 3.43
C PHE A 52 -9.64 -7.77 3.98
N GLU A 53 -10.12 -7.26 5.10
CA GLU A 53 -11.39 -7.67 5.69
C GLU A 53 -12.56 -6.90 5.05
N PHE A 54 -13.62 -7.62 4.69
CA PHE A 54 -14.85 -6.97 4.21
C PHE A 54 -15.58 -6.32 5.38
N GLY A 55 -16.03 -5.07 5.21
CA GLY A 55 -16.76 -4.33 6.22
C GLY A 55 -17.16 -2.93 5.74
N SER A 56 -17.75 -2.15 6.63
CA SER A 56 -18.17 -0.77 6.36
C SER A 56 -17.04 0.27 6.39
N GLY A 57 -15.81 -0.14 6.72
CA GLY A 57 -14.75 0.78 7.12
C GLY A 57 -14.95 1.32 8.54
N CYS A 58 -13.90 1.94 9.10
CA CYS A 58 -13.97 2.59 10.41
C CYS A 58 -14.69 3.94 10.32
N ASN A 59 -15.63 4.24 11.21
CA ASN A 59 -16.27 5.57 11.34
C ASN A 59 -15.79 6.34 12.58
N ARG A 60 -15.10 5.67 13.50
CA ARG A 60 -14.45 6.22 14.70
C ARG A 60 -13.25 5.34 15.07
N ASP A 61 -12.32 5.84 15.87
CA ASP A 61 -11.08 5.14 16.21
C ASP A 61 -11.33 3.74 16.80
N SER A 62 -12.38 3.60 17.63
CA SER A 62 -12.78 2.32 18.23
C SER A 62 -13.22 1.26 17.23
N ASP A 63 -13.58 1.66 16.00
CA ASP A 63 -13.94 0.71 14.94
C ASP A 63 -12.70 0.08 14.29
N CYS A 64 -11.51 0.66 14.48
CA CYS A 64 -10.26 0.15 13.91
C CYS A 64 -9.55 -0.78 14.91
N ALA A 65 -9.69 -2.09 14.70
CA ALA A 65 -9.20 -3.10 15.64
C ALA A 65 -7.85 -3.75 15.27
N THR A 66 -7.31 -3.48 14.09
CA THR A 66 -6.15 -4.23 13.55
C THR A 66 -4.85 -3.95 14.31
N TYR A 67 -4.64 -2.71 14.77
CA TYR A 67 -3.42 -2.30 15.47
C TYR A 67 -3.75 -1.37 16.64
N GLU A 68 -2.96 -1.45 17.71
CA GLU A 68 -3.04 -0.48 18.81
C GLU A 68 -2.69 0.93 18.31
N GLY A 69 -3.50 1.92 18.71
CA GLY A 69 -3.35 3.30 18.25
C GLY A 69 -3.80 3.54 16.81
N CYS A 70 -4.48 2.58 16.17
CA CYS A 70 -5.17 2.82 14.91
C CYS A 70 -6.35 3.76 15.13
N GLY A 71 -6.52 4.72 14.22
CA GLY A 71 -7.58 5.71 14.27
C GLY A 71 -8.11 6.05 12.89
N VAL A 72 -9.27 6.70 12.82
CA VAL A 72 -9.82 7.15 11.54
C VAL A 72 -8.93 8.23 10.94
N GLN A 73 -8.59 8.04 9.66
CA GLN A 73 -7.94 9.10 8.89
C GLN A 73 -9.03 10.06 8.41
N LEU A 74 -9.25 11.13 9.17
CA LEU A 74 -10.00 12.29 8.66
C LEU A 74 -9.24 12.83 7.44
N GLU A 75 -9.94 13.18 6.35
CA GLU A 75 -9.41 13.53 5.02
C GLU A 75 -8.39 14.71 4.96
N GLN A 76 -7.84 15.18 6.08
CA GLN A 76 -6.95 16.34 6.17
C GLN A 76 -5.46 16.05 5.86
N GLN A 77 -5.12 14.99 5.11
CA GLN A 77 -3.74 14.75 4.66
C GLN A 77 -3.56 14.75 3.14
N ALA A 78 -4.57 15.16 2.38
CA ALA A 78 -4.41 15.49 0.95
C ALA A 78 -3.91 16.93 0.74
N LEU A 79 -2.87 17.35 1.47
CA LEU A 79 -2.03 18.49 1.06
C LEU A 79 -0.58 18.00 0.90
N LEU A 80 -0.32 17.48 -0.29
CA LEU A 80 0.93 17.70 -1.02
C LEU A 80 0.57 18.39 -2.32
#